data_AF-A0AAE9DZ27-F1
#
_entry.id   AF-A0AAE9DZ27-F1
#
_cell.length_a   1.000
_cell.length_b   1.000
_cell.length_c   1.000
_cell.angle_alpha   90.00
_cell.angle_beta   90.00
_cell.angle_gamma   90.00
#
_symmetry.space_group_name_H-M   'P 1'
#
loop_
_entity.id
_entity.type
_entity.pdbx_description
1 polymer ?
#
loop_
_entity_poly.entity_id
_entity_poly.type
_entity_poly.pdbx_seq_one_letter_code
_entity_poly.pdbx_strand_id
1 'polypeptide(L)'
;MAVNAAIDKDCPVCHCEMVLPTAIPACGHKFCFLCLKGVSMAHLGGCPICRGPIDEKIFKKPKQNLNLKMDMPDSPAPSTSNSAEKEVKEEPVDEDVKPDVNALNAALNTASTKMYWLYHGRNRGWWRFDPRVEKDIEEAYNHRTPITEVTICGQAYVIDIAKMTQYPKNNKGAARDVKRVDSNEFDTLDVKGLAGVFAASGGAGSSST
;
A
#
# COMPACT_ATOMS: atom_id res chain seq x y z
N MET A 1 -20.14 7.99 23.72
CA MET A 1 -19.06 6.97 23.59
C MET A 1 -18.67 6.80 22.11
N ALA A 2 -18.15 7.85 21.46
CA ALA A 2 -17.79 7.80 20.03
C ALA A 2 -16.26 7.90 19.78
N VAL A 3 -15.47 8.09 20.84
CA VAL A 3 -14.01 8.29 20.75
C VAL A 3 -13.21 6.97 20.59
N ASN A 4 -13.85 5.81 20.81
CA ASN A 4 -13.15 4.52 20.84
C ASN A 4 -13.12 3.78 19.49
N ALA A 5 -13.95 4.14 18.51
CA ALA A 5 -14.04 3.39 17.25
C ALA A 5 -12.84 3.62 16.30
N ALA A 6 -12.10 4.73 16.48
CA ALA A 6 -10.93 5.04 15.66
C ALA A 6 -9.67 4.27 16.09
N ILE A 7 -9.51 4.00 17.40
CA ILE A 7 -8.34 3.29 17.95
C ILE A 7 -8.27 1.83 17.48
N ASP A 8 -9.41 1.22 17.14
CA ASP A 8 -9.48 -0.18 16.70
C ASP A 8 -9.07 -0.40 15.22
N LYS A 9 -8.92 0.68 14.44
CA LYS A 9 -8.57 0.61 13.02
C LYS A 9 -7.10 0.91 12.76
N ASP A 10 -6.47 1.70 13.62
CA ASP A 10 -5.08 2.11 13.45
C ASP A 10 -4.10 1.07 13.96
N CYS A 11 -2.99 0.92 13.24
CA CYS A 11 -1.93 0.01 13.61
C CYS A 11 -1.06 0.63 14.70
N PRO A 12 -0.87 -0.02 15.86
CA PRO A 12 0.01 0.50 16.93
C PRO A 12 1.50 0.55 16.58
N VAL A 13 1.91 0.03 15.42
CA VAL A 13 3.31 0.02 14.96
C VAL A 13 3.59 1.16 13.98
N CYS A 14 2.69 1.41 13.02
CA CYS A 14 2.89 2.47 12.02
C CYS A 14 2.01 3.70 12.22
N HIS A 15 1.03 3.65 13.14
CA HIS A 15 0.08 4.73 13.41
C HIS A 15 -0.74 5.17 12.18
N CYS A 16 -1.05 4.23 11.30
CA CYS A 16 -1.97 4.42 10.17
C CYS A 16 -3.07 3.36 10.21
N GLU A 17 -4.17 3.56 9.49
CA GLU A 17 -5.20 2.54 9.33
C GLU A 17 -4.59 1.22 8.83
N MET A 18 -5.01 0.12 9.44
CA MET A 18 -4.42 -1.19 9.23
C MET A 18 -4.67 -1.73 7.82
N VAL A 19 -3.61 -1.89 7.04
CA VAL A 19 -3.63 -2.71 5.82
C VAL A 19 -3.45 -4.18 6.19
N LEU A 20 -4.39 -5.02 5.75
CA LEU A 20 -4.44 -6.45 6.06
C LEU A 20 -4.37 -6.73 7.58
N PRO A 21 -5.36 -6.24 8.37
CA PRO A 21 -5.35 -6.36 9.82
C PRO A 21 -5.19 -7.83 10.24
N THR A 22 -4.14 -8.09 11.01
CA THR A 22 -3.75 -9.44 11.44
C THR A 22 -3.70 -9.48 12.96
N ALA A 23 -4.54 -10.32 13.56
CA ALA A 23 -4.56 -10.54 15.00
C ALA A 23 -3.52 -11.59 15.41
N ILE A 24 -2.81 -11.35 16.52
CA ILE A 24 -2.00 -12.39 17.16
C ILE A 24 -2.95 -13.33 17.93
N PRO A 25 -3.03 -14.64 17.61
CA PRO A 25 -4.03 -15.53 18.20
C PRO A 25 -3.98 -15.62 19.73
N ALA A 26 -2.78 -15.55 20.32
CA ALA A 26 -2.58 -15.70 21.76
C ALA A 26 -3.10 -14.52 22.60
N CYS A 27 -3.21 -13.31 22.02
CA CYS A 27 -3.58 -12.09 22.77
C CYS A 27 -4.63 -11.22 22.09
N GLY A 28 -5.02 -11.51 20.85
CA GLY A 28 -6.05 -10.78 20.11
C GLY A 28 -5.63 -9.42 19.54
N HIS A 29 -4.48 -8.87 19.93
CA HIS A 29 -3.99 -7.59 19.41
C HIS A 29 -3.77 -7.62 17.89
N LYS A 30 -4.17 -6.55 17.20
CA LYS A 30 -4.17 -6.44 15.74
C LYS A 30 -3.14 -5.42 15.25
N PHE A 31 -2.55 -5.72 14.09
CA PHE A 31 -1.57 -4.88 13.41
C PHE A 31 -1.71 -5.01 11.90
N CYS A 32 -1.08 -4.12 11.11
CA CYS A 32 -0.87 -4.40 9.69
C CYS A 32 -0.09 -5.70 9.53
N PHE A 33 -0.43 -6.51 8.52
CA PHE A 33 0.31 -7.74 8.23
C PHE A 33 1.82 -7.48 8.07
N LEU A 34 2.21 -6.47 7.27
CA LEU A 34 3.63 -6.14 7.03
C LEU A 34 4.34 -5.60 8.28
N CYS A 35 3.63 -4.88 9.17
CA CYS A 35 4.21 -4.40 10.43
C CYS A 35 4.50 -5.56 11.37
N LEU A 36 3.52 -6.45 11.56
CA LEU A 36 3.68 -7.63 12.42
C LEU A 36 4.76 -8.58 11.88
N LYS A 37 4.80 -8.76 10.56
CA LYS A 37 5.85 -9.54 9.90
C LYS A 37 7.23 -8.91 10.04
N GLY A 38 7.32 -7.58 9.96
CA GLY A 38 8.56 -6.84 10.22
C GLY A 38 9.10 -7.08 11.64
N VAL A 39 8.23 -7.02 12.66
CA VAL A 39 8.60 -7.32 14.06
C VAL A 39 9.18 -8.73 14.19
N SER A 40 8.52 -9.72 13.59
CA SER A 40 8.99 -11.11 13.59
C SER A 40 10.32 -11.29 12.85
N MET A 41 10.49 -10.66 11.68
CA MET A 41 11.71 -10.77 10.86
C MET A 41 12.91 -10.06 11.48
N ALA A 42 12.69 -8.95 12.20
CA ALA A 42 13.74 -8.21 12.88
C ALA A 42 14.15 -8.84 14.23
N HIS A 43 13.57 -9.99 14.60
CA HIS A 43 13.78 -10.66 15.89
C HIS A 43 13.53 -9.74 17.11
N LEU A 44 12.66 -8.74 16.97
CA LEU A 44 12.35 -7.75 18.02
C LEU A 44 11.47 -8.33 19.14
N GLY A 45 11.06 -9.60 19.05
CA GLY A 45 10.32 -10.32 20.08
C GLY A 45 8.81 -10.38 19.85
N GLY A 46 8.07 -10.55 20.94
CA GLY A 46 6.63 -10.81 20.96
C GLY A 46 5.73 -9.64 20.54
N CYS A 47 4.45 -9.72 20.89
CA CYS A 47 3.42 -8.73 20.58
C CYS A 47 3.89 -7.31 20.95
N PRO A 48 3.82 -6.32 20.04
CA PRO A 48 4.19 -4.94 20.33
C PRO A 48 3.41 -4.29 21.48
N ILE A 49 2.22 -4.80 21.82
CA ILE A 49 1.40 -4.28 22.92
C ILE A 49 1.70 -5.01 24.24
N CYS A 50 1.51 -6.34 24.29
CA CYS A 50 1.59 -7.09 25.55
C CYS A 50 2.87 -7.92 25.73
N ARG A 51 3.79 -7.90 24.75
CA ARG A 51 5.04 -8.68 24.72
C ARG A 51 4.85 -10.20 24.72
N GLY A 52 3.60 -10.68 24.64
CA GLY A 52 3.27 -12.11 24.54
C GLY A 52 3.78 -12.75 23.25
N PRO A 53 3.86 -14.09 23.17
CA PRO A 53 4.47 -14.79 22.04
C PRO A 53 3.71 -14.56 20.72
N ILE A 54 4.46 -14.47 19.61
CA ILE A 54 3.91 -14.46 18.24
C ILE A 54 4.23 -15.82 17.60
N ASP A 55 3.20 -16.58 17.22
CA ASP A 55 3.39 -17.83 16.47
C ASP A 55 3.74 -17.52 15.01
N GLU A 56 4.92 -17.94 14.54
CA GLU A 56 5.38 -17.77 13.17
C GLU A 56 4.44 -18.36 12.11
N LYS A 57 3.58 -19.32 12.49
CA LYS A 57 2.61 -19.92 11.57
C LYS A 57 1.70 -18.88 10.93
N ILE A 58 1.44 -17.75 11.60
CA ILE A 58 0.63 -16.67 11.02
C ILE A 58 1.25 -16.08 9.74
N PHE A 59 2.56 -16.26 9.51
CA PHE A 59 3.26 -15.78 8.31
C PHE A 59 3.48 -16.89 7.26
N LYS A 60 3.20 -18.15 7.59
CA LYS A 60 3.40 -19.31 6.71
C LYS A 60 2.13 -19.54 5.90
N LYS A 61 2.08 -18.99 4.68
CA LYS A 61 0.92 -19.00 3.76
C LYS A 61 -0.34 -18.35 4.36
N PRO A 62 -0.28 -17.06 4.75
CA PRO A 62 -1.43 -16.35 5.31
C PRO A 62 -2.52 -16.19 4.25
N LYS A 63 -3.77 -16.39 4.64
CA LYS A 63 -4.95 -16.28 3.77
C LYS A 63 -6.00 -15.43 4.47
N GLN A 64 -6.56 -14.46 3.75
CA GLN A 64 -7.61 -13.56 4.25
C GLN A 64 -8.69 -13.39 3.17
N ASN A 65 -9.92 -13.05 3.57
CA ASN A 65 -10.95 -12.64 2.62
C ASN A 65 -10.66 -11.20 2.18
N LEU A 66 -10.17 -11.03 0.95
CA LEU A 66 -9.58 -9.76 0.48
C LEU A 66 -10.19 -9.33 -0.84
N ASN A 67 -10.51 -8.03 -0.94
CA ASN A 67 -10.66 -7.37 -2.22
C ASN A 67 -9.26 -7.01 -2.74
N LEU A 68 -8.78 -7.71 -3.78
CA LEU A 68 -7.47 -7.47 -4.38
C LEU A 68 -7.32 -6.08 -5.00
N LYS A 69 -8.43 -5.40 -5.32
CA LYS A 69 -8.47 -4.05 -5.86
C LYS A 69 -8.79 -2.98 -4.80
N MET A 70 -8.71 -3.32 -3.50
CA MET A 70 -8.97 -2.37 -2.41
C MET A 70 -8.18 -1.06 -2.58
N ASP A 71 -8.82 0.04 -2.22
CA ASP A 71 -8.17 1.35 -2.12
C ASP A 71 -7.28 1.43 -0.88
N MET A 72 -6.40 2.43 -0.87
CA MET A 72 -5.71 2.81 0.36
C MET A 72 -6.78 3.25 1.36
N PRO A 73 -6.80 2.72 2.59
CA PRO A 73 -7.63 3.29 3.63
C PRO A 73 -7.24 4.75 3.84
N ASP A 74 -8.22 5.65 3.93
CA ASP A 74 -7.99 7.09 4.11
C ASP A 74 -7.14 7.31 5.36
N SER A 75 -5.83 7.48 5.18
CA SER A 75 -5.02 8.02 6.27
C SER A 75 -5.51 9.44 6.45
N PRO A 76 -5.98 9.86 7.64
CA PRO A 76 -6.22 11.27 7.89
C PRO A 76 -4.89 11.97 7.62
N ALA A 77 -4.81 12.67 6.49
CA ALA A 77 -3.69 13.55 6.23
C ALA A 77 -3.66 14.53 7.41
N PRO A 78 -2.47 14.89 7.94
CA PRO A 78 -2.41 16.13 8.70
C PRO A 78 -2.96 17.21 7.77
N SER A 79 -4.07 17.83 8.16
CA SER A 79 -4.62 19.01 7.50
C SER A 79 -3.64 20.15 7.75
N THR A 80 -2.55 20.20 7.02
CA THR A 80 -1.67 21.37 6.95
C THR A 80 -2.02 22.11 5.68
N SER A 81 -3.20 22.74 5.70
CA SER A 81 -3.31 24.07 5.14
C SER A 81 -2.34 24.95 5.90
N ASN A 82 -1.15 25.20 5.36
CA ASN A 82 -0.37 26.36 5.75
C ASN A 82 0.46 26.84 4.57
N SER A 83 -0.04 27.96 4.05
CA SER A 83 0.61 29.00 3.27
C SER A 83 2.11 29.12 3.58
N ALA A 84 2.93 28.91 2.56
CA ALA A 84 4.22 29.59 2.49
C ALA A 84 3.99 30.86 1.67
N GLU A 85 3.87 31.99 2.38
CA GLU A 85 3.82 33.33 1.79
C GLU A 85 5.11 33.56 0.99
N LYS A 86 4.95 33.70 -0.33
CA LYS A 86 5.99 34.25 -1.19
C LYS A 86 5.50 35.61 -1.66
N GLU A 87 6.16 36.65 -1.16
CA GLU A 87 5.97 38.04 -1.55
C GLU A 87 6.27 38.20 -3.06
N VAL A 88 5.27 38.57 -3.85
CA VAL A 88 5.38 38.80 -5.30
C VAL A 88 5.06 40.27 -5.59
N LYS A 89 5.95 40.93 -6.31
CA LYS A 89 5.85 42.32 -6.78
C LYS A 89 4.70 42.47 -7.78
N GLU A 90 3.94 43.55 -7.64
CA GLU A 90 2.78 43.89 -8.48
C GLU A 90 3.19 44.27 -9.92
N GLU A 91 2.59 43.60 -10.90
CA GLU A 91 2.53 44.00 -12.32
C GLU A 91 1.05 44.02 -12.78
N PRO A 92 0.71 44.77 -13.86
CA PRO A 92 -0.65 45.25 -14.11
C PRO A 92 -1.64 44.13 -14.44
N VAL A 93 -2.85 44.30 -13.91
CA VAL A 93 -3.98 43.34 -13.93
C VAL A 93 -4.64 43.32 -15.31
N ASP A 94 -4.36 42.28 -16.11
CA ASP A 94 -5.25 41.85 -17.19
C ASP A 94 -6.43 41.06 -16.58
N GLU A 95 -7.64 41.21 -17.12
CA GLU A 95 -8.89 40.63 -16.59
C GLU A 95 -8.78 39.12 -16.31
N ASP A 96 -8.72 38.77 -15.03
CA ASP A 96 -8.71 37.39 -14.52
C ASP A 96 -10.02 36.65 -14.84
N VAL A 97 -10.08 35.99 -16.00
CA VAL A 97 -11.04 34.91 -16.21
C VAL A 97 -10.64 33.75 -15.31
N LYS A 98 -11.18 33.71 -14.09
CA LYS A 98 -10.99 32.58 -13.16
C LYS A 98 -11.40 31.29 -13.88
N PRO A 99 -10.47 30.34 -14.09
CA PRO A 99 -10.84 29.07 -14.68
C PRO A 99 -11.79 28.34 -13.72
N ASP A 100 -12.81 27.69 -14.28
CA ASP A 100 -13.77 26.92 -13.49
C ASP A 100 -13.05 25.75 -12.83
N VAL A 101 -12.70 25.94 -11.56
CA VAL A 101 -12.02 24.96 -10.72
C VAL A 101 -12.81 23.66 -10.61
N ASN A 102 -14.14 23.70 -10.75
CA ASN A 102 -14.97 22.50 -10.75
C ASN A 102 -14.87 21.75 -12.07
N ALA A 103 -14.76 22.46 -13.21
CA ALA A 103 -14.52 21.83 -14.52
C ALA A 103 -13.11 21.22 -14.60
N LEU A 104 -12.10 21.89 -14.05
CA LEU A 104 -10.73 21.36 -13.93
C LEU A 104 -10.68 20.13 -13.03
N ASN A 105 -11.33 20.17 -11.85
CA ASN A 105 -11.42 19.03 -10.94
C ASN A 105 -12.22 17.88 -11.54
N ALA A 106 -13.30 18.15 -12.27
CA ALA A 106 -14.06 17.14 -12.99
C ALA A 106 -13.21 16.48 -14.08
N ALA A 107 -12.47 17.26 -14.87
CA ALA A 107 -11.56 16.77 -15.90
C ALA A 107 -10.42 15.92 -15.31
N LEU A 108 -9.80 16.35 -14.21
CA LEU A 108 -8.75 15.62 -13.49
C LEU A 108 -9.27 14.29 -12.92
N ASN A 109 -10.49 14.29 -12.37
CA ASN A 109 -11.13 13.10 -11.81
C ASN A 109 -11.60 12.11 -12.89
N THR A 110 -11.98 12.57 -14.08
CA THR A 110 -12.28 11.69 -15.23
C THR A 110 -11.03 11.10 -15.90
N ALA A 111 -9.85 11.68 -15.69
CA ALA A 111 -8.60 11.27 -16.36
C ALA A 111 -7.69 10.35 -15.51
N SER A 112 -7.98 10.20 -14.21
CA SER A 112 -7.18 9.40 -13.29
C SER A 112 -7.58 7.92 -13.34
N THR A 113 -7.02 7.18 -14.31
CA THR A 113 -7.16 5.72 -14.32
C THR A 113 -6.36 5.13 -13.17
N LYS A 114 -7.01 4.40 -12.26
CA LYS A 114 -6.33 3.74 -11.13
C LYS A 114 -5.33 2.71 -11.62
N MET A 115 -4.11 2.78 -11.09
CA MET A 115 -2.99 1.92 -11.43
C MET A 115 -2.63 1.03 -10.25
N TYR A 116 -2.18 -0.18 -10.55
CA TYR A 116 -1.77 -1.17 -9.58
C TYR A 116 -0.31 -1.53 -9.82
N TRP A 117 0.43 -1.73 -8.73
CA TRP A 117 1.81 -2.18 -8.81
C TRP A 117 1.90 -3.63 -8.34
N LEU A 118 2.51 -4.45 -9.18
CA LEU A 118 2.67 -5.88 -8.98
C LEU A 118 4.15 -6.24 -8.89
N TYR A 119 4.48 -7.25 -8.10
CA TYR A 119 5.80 -7.89 -8.10
C TYR A 119 5.68 -9.40 -8.30
N HIS A 120 6.64 -9.96 -9.04
CA HIS A 120 6.61 -11.37 -9.41
C HIS A 120 6.85 -12.31 -8.23
N GLY A 121 6.10 -13.40 -8.16
CA GLY A 121 6.31 -14.47 -7.18
C GLY A 121 7.59 -15.28 -7.47
N ARG A 122 8.15 -15.96 -6.46
CA ARG A 122 9.34 -16.82 -6.68
C ARG A 122 9.07 -18.02 -7.60
N ASN A 123 7.85 -18.52 -7.58
CA ASN A 123 7.47 -19.70 -8.37
C ASN A 123 6.69 -19.27 -9.61
N ARG A 124 5.51 -18.66 -9.41
CA ARG A 124 4.59 -18.14 -10.45
C ARG A 124 3.66 -17.08 -9.86
N GLY A 125 2.96 -16.39 -10.75
CA GLY A 125 1.91 -15.42 -10.43
C GLY A 125 2.43 -14.14 -9.80
N TRP A 126 1.57 -13.14 -9.77
CA TRP A 126 1.86 -11.80 -9.30
C TRP A 126 1.36 -11.60 -7.87
N TRP A 127 2.01 -10.69 -7.16
CA TRP A 127 1.54 -10.15 -5.90
C TRP A 127 1.33 -8.65 -6.08
N ARG A 128 0.20 -8.13 -5.62
CA ARG A 128 0.03 -6.69 -5.50
C ARG A 128 0.87 -6.17 -4.32
N PHE A 129 1.49 -5.00 -4.47
CA PHE A 129 2.16 -4.32 -3.34
C PHE A 129 1.13 -3.90 -2.27
N ASP A 130 1.61 -3.51 -1.07
CA ASP A 130 0.76 -2.83 -0.08
C ASP A 130 0.34 -1.47 -0.67
N PRO A 131 -0.95 -1.08 -0.63
CA PRO A 131 -1.43 0.18 -1.21
C PRO A 131 -0.63 1.43 -0.81
N ARG A 132 -0.05 1.46 0.40
CA ARG A 132 0.81 2.57 0.83
C ARG A 132 2.12 2.60 0.06
N VAL A 133 2.74 1.44 -0.11
CA VAL A 133 3.95 1.29 -0.94
C VAL A 133 3.63 1.57 -2.41
N GLU A 134 2.46 1.17 -2.91
CA GLU A 134 2.03 1.50 -4.27
C GLU A 134 2.00 3.01 -4.52
N LYS A 135 1.50 3.79 -3.55
CA LYS A 135 1.47 5.25 -3.64
C LYS A 135 2.88 5.83 -3.76
N ASP A 136 3.81 5.38 -2.93
CA ASP A 136 5.21 5.84 -2.97
C ASP A 136 5.86 5.52 -4.33
N ILE A 137 5.58 4.34 -4.90
CA ILE A 137 6.09 3.93 -6.21
C ILE A 137 5.44 4.75 -7.34
N GLU A 138 4.12 4.92 -7.30
CA GLU A 138 3.37 5.69 -8.30
C GLU A 138 3.77 7.16 -8.29
N GLU A 139 3.99 7.75 -7.12
CA GLU A 139 4.51 9.11 -6.98
C GLU A 139 5.90 9.24 -7.63
N ALA A 140 6.82 8.30 -7.35
CA ALA A 140 8.14 8.29 -7.99
C ALA A 140 8.06 8.14 -9.52
N TYR A 141 7.14 7.28 -10.00
CA TYR A 141 6.88 7.09 -11.43
C TYR A 141 6.39 8.38 -12.10
N ASN A 142 5.43 9.06 -11.48
CA ASN A 142 4.87 10.32 -11.99
C ASN A 142 5.92 11.44 -12.03
N HIS A 143 6.83 11.47 -11.05
CA HIS A 143 7.97 12.39 -11.03
C HIS A 143 9.12 11.98 -11.96
N ARG A 144 8.97 10.90 -12.74
CA ARG A 144 10.01 10.35 -13.64
C ARG A 144 11.32 10.03 -12.92
N THR A 145 11.22 9.66 -11.64
CA THR A 145 12.38 9.22 -10.87
C THR A 145 12.67 7.75 -11.24
N PRO A 146 13.86 7.42 -11.78
CA PRO A 146 14.12 6.08 -12.30
C PRO A 146 14.25 5.02 -11.21
N ILE A 147 14.53 5.44 -9.97
CA ILE A 147 14.76 4.56 -8.83
C ILE A 147 14.12 5.20 -7.60
N THR A 148 13.36 4.41 -6.83
CA THR A 148 12.84 4.82 -5.53
C THR A 148 13.17 3.80 -4.45
N GLU A 149 13.28 4.25 -3.20
CA GLU A 149 13.49 3.40 -2.03
C GLU A 149 12.21 3.33 -1.21
N VAL A 150 11.75 2.11 -0.91
CA VAL A 150 10.54 1.85 -0.13
C VAL A 150 10.86 0.91 1.02
N THR A 151 10.08 0.99 2.10
CA THR A 151 10.24 0.11 3.26
C THR A 151 9.21 -1.02 3.24
N ILE A 152 9.68 -2.27 3.20
CA ILE A 152 8.82 -3.47 3.20
C ILE A 152 9.24 -4.39 4.35
N CYS A 153 8.32 -4.67 5.28
CA CYS A 153 8.59 -5.44 6.50
C CYS A 153 9.79 -4.89 7.31
N GLY A 154 9.94 -3.56 7.37
CA GLY A 154 11.05 -2.90 8.09
C GLY A 154 12.42 -3.04 7.40
N GLN A 155 12.47 -3.44 6.13
CA GLN A 155 13.70 -3.54 5.35
C GLN A 155 13.62 -2.60 4.14
N ALA A 156 14.74 -1.98 3.79
CA ALA A 156 14.85 -1.12 2.62
C ALA A 156 14.88 -1.95 1.32
N TYR A 157 13.97 -1.64 0.42
CA TYR A 157 13.92 -2.17 -0.94
C TYR A 157 14.10 -1.05 -1.94
N VAL A 158 14.79 -1.36 -3.02
CA VAL A 158 14.93 -0.47 -4.17
C VAL A 158 13.98 -0.95 -5.25
N ILE A 159 13.18 -0.03 -5.77
CA ILE A 159 12.33 -0.21 -6.94
C ILE A 159 12.99 0.55 -8.09
N ASP A 160 13.58 -0.19 -9.02
CA ASP A 160 14.16 0.34 -10.25
C ASP A 160 13.04 0.40 -11.30
N ILE A 161 12.44 1.59 -11.43
CA ILE A 161 11.31 1.87 -12.34
C ILE A 161 11.77 1.81 -13.79
N ALA A 162 13.02 2.18 -14.08
CA ALA A 162 13.57 2.10 -15.44
C ALA A 162 13.71 0.64 -15.93
N LYS A 163 14.10 -0.28 -15.04
CA LYS A 163 14.22 -1.72 -15.36
C LYS A 163 12.99 -2.53 -15.01
N MET A 164 12.02 -1.92 -14.32
CA MET A 164 10.84 -2.59 -13.78
C MET A 164 11.22 -3.79 -12.90
N THR A 165 12.09 -3.55 -11.91
CA THR A 165 12.53 -4.59 -10.95
C THR A 165 12.56 -4.06 -9.52
N GLN A 166 12.38 -4.97 -8.56
CA GLN A 166 12.58 -4.70 -7.14
C GLN A 166 13.63 -5.60 -6.53
N TYR A 167 14.45 -5.08 -5.62
CA TYR A 167 15.44 -5.87 -4.89
C TYR A 167 15.70 -5.29 -3.49
N PRO A 168 16.04 -6.13 -2.50
CA PRO A 168 16.51 -5.64 -1.20
C PRO A 168 17.75 -4.77 -1.38
N LYS A 169 17.82 -3.61 -0.71
CA LYS A 169 18.97 -2.68 -0.81
C LYS A 169 20.31 -3.34 -0.49
N ASN A 170 20.30 -4.29 0.44
CA ASN A 170 21.48 -5.04 0.89
C ASN A 170 21.77 -6.30 0.05
N ASN A 171 20.90 -6.69 -0.89
CA ASN A 171 21.10 -7.90 -1.70
C ASN A 171 20.40 -7.76 -3.07
N LYS A 172 21.14 -7.29 -4.08
CA LYS A 172 20.64 -7.15 -5.45
C LYS A 172 20.34 -8.48 -6.15
N GLY A 173 20.90 -9.60 -5.67
CA GLY A 173 20.68 -10.93 -6.26
C GLY A 173 19.28 -11.50 -6.04
N ALA A 174 18.54 -10.95 -5.07
CA ALA A 174 17.16 -11.33 -4.80
C ALA A 174 16.13 -10.46 -5.56
N ALA A 175 16.46 -10.09 -6.80
CA ALA A 175 15.62 -9.26 -7.65
C ALA A 175 14.34 -9.98 -8.09
N ARG A 176 13.27 -9.21 -8.31
CA ARG A 176 12.00 -9.67 -8.88
C ARG A 176 11.45 -8.64 -9.84
N ASP A 177 10.78 -9.11 -10.87
CA ASP A 177 10.12 -8.24 -11.83
C ASP A 177 8.97 -7.49 -11.16
N VAL A 178 8.78 -6.25 -11.61
CA VAL A 178 7.72 -5.34 -11.20
C VAL A 178 6.88 -5.00 -12.42
N LYS A 179 5.58 -4.78 -12.23
CA LYS A 179 4.68 -4.37 -13.31
C LYS A 179 3.69 -3.33 -12.81
N ARG A 180 3.50 -2.26 -13.60
CA ARG A 180 2.45 -1.26 -13.41
C ARG A 180 1.32 -1.59 -14.40
N VAL A 181 0.10 -1.75 -13.90
CA VAL A 181 -1.06 -2.19 -14.70
C VAL A 181 -2.30 -1.37 -14.38
N ASP A 182 -3.17 -1.19 -15.36
CA ASP A 182 -4.51 -0.66 -15.11
C ASP A 182 -5.46 -1.75 -14.58
N SER A 183 -6.71 -1.38 -14.31
CA SER A 183 -7.72 -2.31 -13.80
C SER A 183 -8.02 -3.47 -14.75
N ASN A 184 -7.99 -3.24 -16.07
CA ASN A 184 -8.33 -4.27 -17.06
C ASN A 184 -7.19 -5.27 -17.19
N GLU A 185 -5.95 -4.80 -17.32
CA GLU A 185 -4.78 -5.68 -17.36
C GLU A 185 -4.65 -6.46 -16.04
N PHE A 186 -4.94 -5.85 -14.90
CA PHE A 186 -4.95 -6.54 -13.60
C PHE A 186 -5.83 -7.79 -13.60
N ASP A 187 -7.03 -7.73 -14.20
CA ASP A 187 -7.98 -8.86 -14.23
C ASP A 187 -7.52 -10.00 -15.15
N THR A 188 -6.61 -9.72 -16.08
CA THR A 188 -6.01 -10.74 -16.97
C THR A 188 -4.85 -11.49 -16.31
N LEU A 189 -4.31 -10.98 -15.21
CA LEU A 189 -3.12 -11.52 -14.55
C LEU A 189 -3.48 -12.46 -13.39
N ASP A 190 -2.66 -13.49 -13.20
CA ASP A 190 -2.73 -14.37 -12.02
C ASP A 190 -2.20 -13.64 -10.78
N VAL A 191 -3.02 -12.78 -10.17
CA VAL A 191 -2.72 -12.05 -8.94
C VAL A 191 -3.19 -12.87 -7.74
N LYS A 192 -2.24 -13.45 -7.00
CA LYS A 192 -2.54 -14.42 -5.92
C LYS A 192 -3.03 -13.78 -4.63
N GLY A 193 -2.77 -12.49 -4.46
CA GLY A 193 -2.83 -11.86 -3.15
C GLY A 193 -2.22 -10.46 -3.09
N LEU A 194 -2.26 -9.88 -1.90
CA LEU A 194 -1.78 -8.54 -1.59
C LEU A 194 -0.67 -8.64 -0.53
N ALA A 195 0.48 -8.02 -0.80
CA ALA A 195 1.63 -7.95 0.11
C ALA A 195 2.09 -9.29 0.73
N GLY A 196 1.91 -10.40 0.00
CA GLY A 196 2.25 -11.75 0.44
C GLY A 196 1.16 -12.49 1.22
N VAL A 197 -0.03 -11.90 1.38
CA VAL A 197 -1.24 -12.57 1.91
C VAL A 197 -2.12 -13.03 0.76
N PHE A 198 -2.40 -14.33 0.74
CA PHE A 198 -3.26 -14.93 -0.29
C PHE A 198 -4.68 -14.40 -0.15
N ALA A 199 -5.27 -14.02 -1.28
CA ALA A 199 -6.71 -13.81 -1.33
C ALA A 199 -7.41 -15.16 -1.14
N ALA A 200 -8.42 -15.19 -0.30
CA ALA A 200 -9.33 -16.32 -0.29
C ALA A 200 -10.07 -16.36 -1.62
N SER A 201 -9.87 -17.45 -2.37
CA SER A 201 -10.73 -17.79 -3.50
C SER A 201 -12.18 -17.73 -3.02
N GLY A 202 -12.93 -16.71 -3.43
CA GLY A 202 -14.37 -16.72 -3.28
C GLY A 202 -14.89 -17.96 -4.01
N GLY A 203 -15.53 -18.87 -3.27
CA GLY A 203 -16.27 -19.95 -3.90
C GLY A 203 -17.38 -19.31 -4.74
N ALA A 204 -17.20 -19.30 -6.06
CA ALA A 204 -18.35 -19.31 -6.94
C ALA A 204 -19.12 -20.59 -6.58
N GLY A 205 -20.34 -20.42 -6.07
CA GLY A 205 -21.21 -21.54 -5.73
C GLY A 205 -21.41 -22.43 -6.96
N SER A 206 -20.94 -23.68 -6.88
CA SER A 206 -21.50 -24.75 -7.69
C SER A 206 -22.66 -25.34 -6.91
N SER A 207 -23.86 -24.81 -7.13
CA SER A 207 -25.08 -25.57 -6.94
C SER A 207 -25.02 -26.72 -7.94
N SER A 208 -24.78 -27.93 -7.46
CA SER A 208 -25.04 -29.14 -8.22
C SER A 208 -26.09 -29.93 -7.45
N THR A 209 -27.28 -29.86 -8.05
CA THR A 209 -28.45 -30.74 -7.92
C THR A 209 -28.13 -32.19 -7.58
#